data_AF-A0A7Y2ZW77-F1
#
_entry.id   AF-A0A7Y2ZW77-F1
#
_cell.length_a   1.000
_cell.length_b   1.000
_cell.length_c   1.000
_cell.angle_alpha   90.00
_cell.angle_beta   90.00
_cell.angle_gamma   90.00
#
_symmetry.space_group_name_H-M   'P 1'
#
loop_
_entity.id
_entity.type
_entity.pdbx_description
1 polymer ?
#
loop_
_entity_poly.entity_id
_entity_poly.type
_entity_poly.pdbx_seq_one_letter_code
_entity_poly.pdbx_strand_id
1 'polypeptide(L)'
;MGCKHSLIKSRTFMAVAIILLLFLFSGVVAAAGGGEGESKGWLATDTYKVMNFAVLAIVLFILLRKPVAQALNDRIKGIKEQLSELEEKKEAAEKKLAEYNEKFLKLDQEAEQIVAEYVKQGNEAKARILKEAESAALKLEEQAKKNIANEFKKAKSKLHEEILEQALVKAEDIIQKKITSKDQDKLVDEYLEKVVA
;
A
#
# COMPACT_ATOMS: atom_id res chain seq x y z
N MET A 1 -14.31 -44.87 6.64
CA MET A 1 -15.04 -46.12 6.99
C MET A 1 -16.31 -45.93 7.83
N GLY A 2 -16.78 -44.69 8.12
CA GLY A 2 -17.88 -44.43 9.06
C GLY A 2 -19.32 -44.58 8.54
N CYS A 3 -19.56 -44.77 7.25
CA CYS A 3 -20.93 -44.70 6.68
C CYS A 3 -21.72 -46.01 6.81
N LYS A 4 -21.05 -47.18 6.89
CA LYS A 4 -21.74 -48.48 6.97
C LYS A 4 -22.33 -48.76 8.36
N HIS A 5 -21.74 -48.20 9.43
CA HIS A 5 -22.10 -48.56 10.80
C HIS A 5 -23.42 -47.92 11.28
N SER A 6 -23.73 -46.70 10.81
CA SER A 6 -24.99 -46.00 11.08
C SER A 6 -26.18 -46.68 10.39
N LEU A 7 -26.00 -47.12 9.14
CA LEU A 7 -27.01 -47.81 8.37
C LEU A 7 -27.37 -49.19 8.95
N ILE A 8 -26.38 -49.92 9.47
CA ILE A 8 -26.63 -51.22 10.13
C ILE A 8 -27.43 -51.01 11.42
N LYS A 9 -27.14 -49.95 12.19
CA LYS A 9 -27.83 -49.64 13.46
C LYS A 9 -29.26 -49.15 13.24
N SER A 10 -29.52 -48.42 12.17
CA SER A 10 -30.88 -48.02 11.72
C SER A 10 -31.68 -49.22 11.21
N ARG A 11 -31.05 -50.14 10.48
CA ARG A 11 -31.67 -51.38 10.02
C ARG A 11 -32.00 -52.34 11.16
N THR A 12 -31.14 -52.44 12.18
CA THR A 12 -31.45 -53.20 13.40
C THR A 12 -32.52 -52.49 14.24
N PHE A 13 -32.54 -51.16 14.28
CA PHE A 13 -33.59 -50.38 14.96
C PHE A 13 -34.97 -50.58 14.32
N MET A 14 -35.04 -50.53 12.99
CA MET A 14 -36.25 -50.79 12.23
C MET A 14 -36.68 -52.26 12.35
N ALA A 15 -35.73 -53.21 12.34
CA ALA A 15 -36.04 -54.63 12.56
C ALA A 15 -36.57 -54.90 13.98
N VAL A 16 -35.98 -54.30 15.03
CA VAL A 16 -36.45 -54.44 16.41
C VAL A 16 -37.82 -53.79 16.59
N ALA A 17 -38.06 -52.63 15.97
CA ALA A 17 -39.36 -51.98 15.97
C ALA A 17 -40.42 -52.81 15.24
N ILE A 18 -40.10 -53.40 14.09
CA ILE A 18 -41.00 -54.29 13.33
C ILE A 18 -41.27 -55.59 14.11
N ILE A 19 -40.27 -56.17 14.76
CA ILE A 19 -40.43 -57.37 15.61
C ILE A 19 -41.30 -57.04 16.84
N LEU A 20 -41.10 -55.89 17.49
CA LEU A 20 -41.99 -55.39 18.54
C LEU A 20 -43.42 -55.18 18.05
N LEU A 21 -43.58 -54.62 16.86
CA LEU A 21 -44.90 -54.35 16.27
C LEU A 21 -45.62 -55.64 15.85
N LEU A 22 -44.88 -56.65 15.39
CA LEU A 22 -45.38 -58.01 15.11
C LEU A 22 -45.73 -58.78 16.39
N PHE A 23 -44.94 -58.63 17.46
CA PHE A 23 -45.27 -59.19 18.78
C PHE A 23 -46.53 -58.55 19.38
N LEU A 24 -46.72 -57.24 19.20
CA LEU A 24 -47.94 -56.53 19.59
C LEU A 24 -49.17 -56.99 18.78
N PHE A 25 -49.01 -57.20 17.46
CA PHE A 25 -50.09 -57.69 16.59
C PHE A 25 -50.51 -59.13 16.91
N SER A 26 -49.57 -60.03 17.23
CA SER A 26 -49.88 -61.41 17.61
C SER A 26 -50.71 -61.49 18.91
N GLY A 27 -50.43 -60.61 19.88
CA GLY A 27 -51.23 -60.50 21.11
C GLY A 27 -52.65 -59.96 20.89
N VAL A 28 -52.89 -59.21 19.81
CA VAL A 28 -54.22 -58.74 19.40
C VAL A 28 -54.99 -59.81 18.62
N VAL A 29 -54.32 -60.58 17.76
CA VAL A 29 -54.94 -61.66 16.98
C VAL A 29 -55.40 -62.83 17.87
N ALA A 30 -54.64 -63.15 18.93
CA ALA A 30 -55.08 -64.13 19.93
C ALA A 30 -56.32 -63.70 20.75
N ALA A 31 -56.71 -62.42 20.68
CA ALA A 31 -57.90 -61.87 21.31
C ALA A 31 -59.07 -61.63 20.32
N ALA A 32 -58.88 -61.91 19.03
CA ALA A 32 -59.86 -61.61 17.97
C ALA A 32 -60.60 -62.84 17.41
N GLY A 33 -60.33 -64.05 17.91
CA GLY A 33 -61.14 -65.24 17.67
C GLY A 33 -62.01 -65.58 18.88
N GLY A 34 -63.31 -65.29 18.83
CA GLY A 34 -64.26 -65.61 19.92
C GLY A 34 -64.53 -67.12 20.05
N GLY A 35 -65.09 -67.64 21.13
CA GLY A 35 -65.47 -67.11 22.43
C GLY A 35 -65.98 -68.29 23.29
N GLU A 36 -66.10 -68.11 24.61
CA GLU A 36 -67.13 -68.69 25.49
C GLU A 36 -66.89 -68.21 26.92
N GLY A 37 -67.98 -67.98 27.65
CA GLY A 37 -67.99 -67.25 28.91
C GLY A 37 -67.35 -67.98 30.08
N GLU A 38 -66.88 -67.21 31.05
CA GLU A 38 -67.35 -67.26 32.44
C GLU A 38 -66.65 -66.17 33.25
N SER A 39 -67.36 -65.64 34.23
CA SER A 39 -66.91 -64.63 35.18
C SER A 39 -65.58 -64.96 35.86
N LYS A 40 -64.60 -64.03 35.84
CA LYS A 40 -63.88 -63.51 37.03
C LYS A 40 -62.77 -62.51 36.68
N GLY A 41 -62.98 -61.27 37.10
CA GLY A 41 -61.93 -60.36 37.55
C GLY A 41 -61.39 -59.37 36.53
N TRP A 42 -61.51 -58.07 36.87
CA TRP A 42 -60.75 -56.93 36.30
C TRP A 42 -59.25 -57.23 36.07
N LEU A 43 -58.69 -58.20 36.80
CA LEU A 43 -57.26 -58.41 36.94
C LEU A 43 -56.56 -59.08 35.75
N ALA A 44 -57.16 -60.01 35.00
CA ALA A 44 -56.39 -60.85 34.07
C ALA A 44 -56.08 -60.19 32.70
N THR A 45 -57.05 -59.51 32.09
CA THR A 45 -56.88 -58.85 30.78
C THR A 45 -56.20 -57.49 30.89
N ASP A 46 -56.34 -56.81 32.03
CA ASP A 46 -55.72 -55.51 32.28
C ASP A 46 -54.23 -55.68 32.68
N THR A 47 -53.88 -56.69 33.49
CA THR A 47 -52.48 -56.96 33.86
C THR A 47 -51.61 -57.35 32.68
N TYR A 48 -52.10 -58.13 31.72
CA TYR A 48 -51.34 -58.48 30.52
C TYR A 48 -51.04 -57.24 29.64
N LYS A 49 -52.02 -56.34 29.49
CA LYS A 49 -51.84 -55.07 28.76
C LYS A 49 -50.85 -54.15 29.48
N VAL A 50 -50.95 -54.02 30.80
CA VAL A 50 -50.02 -53.22 31.61
C VAL A 50 -48.61 -53.80 31.57
N MET A 51 -48.45 -55.13 31.65
CA MET A 51 -47.16 -55.80 31.51
C MET A 51 -46.53 -55.54 30.14
N ASN A 52 -47.32 -55.67 29.06
CA ASN A 52 -46.85 -55.41 27.70
C ASN A 52 -46.45 -53.93 27.50
N PHE A 53 -47.26 -53.00 28.00
CA PHE A 53 -46.93 -51.57 28.00
C PHE A 53 -45.65 -51.27 28.80
N ALA A 54 -45.47 -51.90 29.97
CA ALA A 54 -44.27 -51.72 30.78
C ALA A 54 -43.01 -52.22 30.05
N VAL A 55 -43.08 -53.40 29.40
CA VAL A 55 -41.97 -53.92 28.59
C VAL A 55 -41.66 -52.98 27.42
N LEU A 56 -42.69 -52.50 26.71
CA LEU A 56 -42.54 -51.53 25.63
C LEU A 56 -41.90 -50.22 26.12
N ALA A 57 -42.37 -49.68 27.24
CA ALA A 57 -41.85 -48.46 27.83
C ALA A 57 -40.37 -48.60 28.24
N ILE A 58 -39.97 -49.75 28.80
CA ILE A 58 -38.57 -50.04 29.17
C ILE A 58 -37.70 -50.12 27.92
N VAL A 59 -38.13 -50.82 26.88
CA VAL A 59 -37.36 -50.94 25.62
C VAL A 59 -37.25 -49.57 24.92
N LEU A 60 -38.34 -48.81 24.87
CA LEU A 60 -38.35 -47.45 24.32
C LEU A 60 -37.41 -46.53 25.11
N PHE A 61 -37.43 -46.58 26.44
CA PHE A 61 -36.56 -45.77 27.30
C PHE A 61 -35.07 -46.09 27.06
N ILE A 62 -34.70 -47.37 26.96
CA ILE A 62 -33.32 -47.79 26.70
C ILE A 62 -32.88 -47.36 25.28
N LEU A 63 -33.78 -47.44 24.29
CA LEU A 63 -33.50 -47.06 22.91
C LEU A 63 -33.39 -45.54 22.72
N LEU A 64 -34.26 -44.74 23.36
CA LEU A 64 -34.31 -43.29 23.17
C LEU A 64 -33.31 -42.53 24.04
N ARG A 65 -32.87 -43.08 25.18
CA ARG A 65 -31.93 -42.41 26.08
C ARG A 65 -30.64 -41.98 25.39
N LYS A 66 -30.10 -42.80 24.48
CA LYS A 66 -28.87 -42.49 23.73
C LYS A 66 -29.05 -41.39 22.66
N PRO A 67 -29.97 -41.50 21.69
CA PRO A 67 -30.13 -40.48 20.65
C PRO A 67 -30.60 -39.13 21.21
N VAL A 68 -31.46 -39.11 22.24
CA VAL A 68 -31.92 -37.85 22.86
C VAL A 68 -30.77 -37.14 23.57
N ALA A 69 -29.99 -37.87 24.39
CA ALA A 69 -28.82 -37.30 25.04
C ALA A 69 -27.74 -36.86 24.04
N GLN A 70 -27.58 -37.57 22.92
CA GLN A 70 -26.64 -37.19 21.89
C GLN A 70 -27.09 -35.92 21.15
N ALA A 71 -28.35 -35.82 20.75
CA ALA A 71 -28.88 -34.63 20.09
C ALA A 71 -28.77 -33.35 20.95
N LEU A 72 -29.01 -33.46 22.26
CA LEU A 72 -28.83 -32.33 23.18
C LEU A 72 -27.35 -31.95 23.35
N ASN A 73 -26.46 -32.93 23.48
CA ASN A 73 -25.02 -32.67 23.55
C ASN A 73 -24.48 -32.05 22.26
N ASP A 74 -24.94 -32.50 21.09
CA ASP A 74 -24.53 -31.95 19.79
C ASP A 74 -25.00 -30.49 19.63
N ARG A 75 -26.20 -30.16 20.14
CA ARG A 75 -26.68 -28.76 20.22
C ARG A 75 -25.81 -27.91 21.13
N ILE A 76 -25.48 -28.40 22.32
CA ILE A 76 -24.61 -27.68 23.28
C ILE A 76 -23.23 -27.45 22.68
N LYS A 77 -22.65 -28.47 22.03
CA LYS A 77 -21.36 -28.36 21.35
C LYS A 77 -21.40 -27.34 20.21
N GLY A 78 -22.44 -27.38 19.36
CA GLY A 78 -22.58 -26.41 18.27
C GLY A 78 -22.70 -24.97 18.77
N ILE A 79 -23.45 -24.73 19.84
CA ILE A 79 -23.54 -23.39 20.46
C ILE A 79 -22.18 -22.96 21.03
N LYS A 80 -21.48 -23.87 21.71
CA LYS A 80 -20.15 -23.58 22.26
C LYS A 80 -19.12 -23.28 21.17
N GLU A 81 -19.13 -24.04 20.08
CA GLU A 81 -18.26 -23.81 18.92
C GLU A 81 -18.57 -22.47 18.26
N GLN A 82 -19.86 -22.14 18.06
CA GLN A 82 -20.26 -20.83 17.52
C GLN A 82 -19.84 -19.67 18.41
N LEU A 83 -19.99 -19.80 19.74
CA LEU A 83 -19.54 -18.77 20.68
C LEU A 83 -18.02 -18.60 20.65
N SER A 84 -17.27 -19.71 20.63
CA SER A 84 -15.80 -19.68 20.53
C SER A 84 -15.36 -19.01 19.22
N GLU A 85 -15.99 -19.36 18.09
CA GLU A 85 -15.68 -18.78 16.79
C GLU A 85 -16.00 -17.27 16.76
N LEU A 86 -17.09 -16.83 17.38
CA LEU A 86 -17.44 -15.42 17.49
C LEU A 86 -16.45 -14.65 18.36
N GLU A 87 -16.01 -15.25 19.47
CA GLU A 87 -15.01 -14.65 20.36
C GLU A 87 -13.65 -14.52 19.68
N GLU A 88 -13.19 -15.57 18.99
CA GLU A 88 -11.97 -15.54 18.17
C GLU A 88 -12.06 -14.49 17.05
N LYS A 89 -13.19 -14.39 16.36
CA LYS A 89 -13.40 -13.37 15.32
C LYS A 89 -13.38 -11.96 15.89
N LYS A 90 -13.98 -11.76 17.07
CA LYS A 90 -13.98 -10.47 17.77
C LYS A 90 -12.55 -10.09 18.16
N GLU A 91 -11.80 -10.98 18.79
CA GLU A 91 -10.41 -10.73 19.17
C GLU A 91 -9.53 -10.45 17.94
N ALA A 92 -9.70 -11.23 16.86
CA ALA A 92 -8.98 -11.00 15.61
C ALA A 92 -9.33 -9.65 14.97
N ALA A 93 -10.59 -9.20 15.06
CA ALA A 93 -11.02 -7.90 14.56
C ALA A 93 -10.46 -6.75 15.40
N GLU A 94 -10.49 -6.87 16.73
CA GLU A 94 -9.91 -5.89 17.66
C GLU A 94 -8.40 -5.77 17.46
N LYS A 95 -7.69 -6.89 17.30
CA LYS A 95 -6.26 -6.91 16.99
C LYS A 95 -5.96 -6.22 15.64
N LYS A 96 -6.72 -6.53 14.59
CA LYS A 96 -6.57 -5.86 13.29
C LYS A 96 -6.83 -4.36 13.37
N LEU A 97 -7.84 -3.94 14.14
CA LEU A 97 -8.10 -2.51 14.36
C LEU A 97 -6.94 -1.84 15.09
N ALA A 98 -6.39 -2.47 16.12
CA ALA A 98 -5.21 -1.95 16.82
C ALA A 98 -4.00 -1.84 15.88
N GLU A 99 -3.73 -2.86 15.07
CA GLU A 99 -2.66 -2.85 14.07
C GLU A 99 -2.85 -1.76 13.01
N TYR A 100 -4.09 -1.53 12.55
CA TYR A 100 -4.38 -0.45 11.60
C TYR A 100 -4.23 0.92 12.23
N ASN A 101 -4.69 1.12 13.46
CA ASN A 101 -4.51 2.37 14.17
C ASN A 101 -3.02 2.69 14.38
N GLU A 102 -2.22 1.69 14.75
CA GLU A 102 -0.76 1.88 14.86
C GLU A 102 -0.13 2.23 13.51
N LYS A 103 -0.57 1.58 12.43
CA LYS A 103 -0.12 1.92 11.07
C LYS A 103 -0.51 3.33 10.67
N PHE A 104 -1.74 3.77 10.95
CA PHE A 104 -2.16 5.14 10.67
C PHE A 104 -1.33 6.16 11.44
N LEU A 105 -1.08 5.93 12.73
CA LEU A 105 -0.22 6.82 13.53
C LEU A 105 1.22 6.89 12.98
N LYS A 106 1.78 5.77 12.54
CA LYS A 106 3.11 5.76 11.88
C LYS A 106 3.08 6.49 10.55
N LEU A 107 2.06 6.28 9.72
CA LEU A 107 1.90 6.96 8.44
C LEU A 107 1.76 8.47 8.61
N ASP A 108 1.00 8.94 9.61
CA ASP A 108 0.88 10.36 9.90
C ASP A 108 2.23 10.96 10.32
N GLN A 109 2.97 10.27 11.18
CA GLN A 109 4.33 10.68 11.59
C GLN A 109 5.30 10.70 10.40
N GLU A 110 5.28 9.68 9.54
CA GLU A 110 6.10 9.63 8.34
C GLU A 110 5.73 10.76 7.36
N ALA A 111 4.43 11.03 7.18
CA ALA A 111 3.96 12.12 6.33
C ALA A 111 4.43 13.48 6.86
N GLU A 112 4.32 13.73 8.16
CA GLU A 112 4.83 14.96 8.79
C GLU A 112 6.36 15.09 8.61
N GLN A 113 7.11 14.00 8.80
CA GLN A 113 8.56 13.99 8.58
C GLN A 113 8.92 14.28 7.12
N ILE A 114 8.20 13.67 6.16
CA ILE A 114 8.41 13.89 4.73
C ILE A 114 8.15 15.36 4.39
N VAL A 115 7.05 15.95 4.88
CA VAL A 115 6.73 17.36 4.64
C VAL A 115 7.80 18.27 5.25
N ALA A 116 8.23 18.01 6.48
CA ALA A 116 9.29 18.78 7.13
C ALA A 116 10.61 18.72 6.36
N GLU A 117 10.99 17.53 5.88
CA GLU A 117 12.20 17.33 5.06
C GLU A 117 12.09 18.06 3.72
N TYR A 118 10.95 18.00 3.03
CA TYR A 118 10.74 18.77 1.79
C TYR A 118 10.83 20.28 2.00
N VAL A 119 10.27 20.79 3.10
CA VAL A 119 10.38 22.22 3.44
C VAL A 119 11.83 22.60 3.70
N LYS A 120 12.57 21.79 4.44
CA LYS A 120 14.00 21.99 4.69
C LYS A 120 14.82 21.98 3.40
N GLN A 121 14.64 20.96 2.55
CA GLN A 121 15.31 20.86 1.25
C GLN A 121 14.95 22.04 0.34
N GLY A 122 13.70 22.49 0.36
CA GLY A 122 13.25 23.68 -0.37
C GLY A 122 13.96 24.95 0.09
N ASN A 123 14.09 25.14 1.40
CA ASN A 123 14.82 26.28 1.97
C ASN A 123 16.32 26.23 1.65
N GLU A 124 16.95 25.07 1.74
CA GLU A 124 18.36 24.88 1.37
C GLU A 124 18.58 25.12 -0.12
N ALA A 125 17.69 24.62 -0.99
CA ALA A 125 17.73 24.87 -2.42
C ALA A 125 17.57 26.36 -2.73
N LYS A 126 16.62 27.04 -2.09
CA LYS A 126 16.44 28.50 -2.21
C LYS A 126 17.71 29.25 -1.81
N ALA A 127 18.29 28.92 -0.66
CA ALA A 127 19.52 29.56 -0.18
C ALA A 127 20.70 29.33 -1.15
N ARG A 128 20.84 28.11 -1.68
CA ARG A 128 21.86 27.78 -2.68
C ARG A 128 21.67 28.57 -3.98
N ILE A 129 20.46 28.63 -4.50
CA ILE A 129 20.13 29.38 -5.73
C ILE A 129 20.42 30.87 -5.54
N LEU A 130 20.03 31.45 -4.40
CA LEU A 130 20.32 32.86 -4.11
C LEU A 130 21.83 33.13 -4.06
N LYS A 131 22.59 32.29 -3.36
CA LYS A 131 24.05 32.41 -3.28
C LYS A 131 24.72 32.28 -4.65
N GLU A 132 24.25 31.34 -5.48
CA GLU A 132 24.75 31.16 -6.83
C GLU A 132 24.42 32.35 -7.74
N ALA A 133 23.19 32.88 -7.63
CA ALA A 133 22.77 34.07 -8.36
C ALA A 133 23.59 35.30 -7.97
N GLU A 134 23.86 35.51 -6.68
CA GLU A 134 24.73 36.59 -6.19
C GLU A 134 26.17 36.44 -6.73
N SER A 135 26.73 35.22 -6.68
CA SER A 135 28.07 34.96 -7.22
C SER A 135 28.12 35.17 -8.74
N ALA A 136 27.09 34.75 -9.47
CA ALA A 136 26.97 34.96 -10.90
C ALA A 136 26.85 36.45 -11.25
N ALA A 137 26.06 37.21 -10.49
CA ALA A 137 25.93 38.65 -10.67
C ALA A 137 27.26 39.38 -10.46
N LEU A 138 28.00 39.03 -9.40
CA LEU A 138 29.34 39.60 -9.14
C LEU A 138 30.33 39.29 -10.27
N LYS A 139 30.35 38.04 -10.75
CA LYS A 139 31.18 37.64 -11.89
C LYS A 139 30.82 38.39 -13.16
N LEU A 140 29.52 38.57 -13.42
CA LEU A 140 29.04 39.32 -14.58
C LEU A 140 29.45 40.79 -14.50
N GLU A 141 29.34 41.40 -13.33
CA GLU A 141 29.78 42.78 -13.11
C GLU A 141 31.30 42.93 -13.33
N GLU A 142 32.10 42.00 -12.80
CA GLU A 142 33.55 42.00 -13.01
C GLU A 142 33.91 41.84 -14.49
N GLN A 143 33.26 40.90 -15.18
CA GLN A 143 33.44 40.70 -16.62
C GLN A 143 33.03 41.95 -17.42
N ALA A 144 31.90 42.56 -17.09
CA ALA A 144 31.44 43.80 -17.73
C ALA A 144 32.46 44.93 -17.55
N LYS A 145 32.99 45.13 -16.33
CA LYS A 145 34.04 46.12 -16.06
C LYS A 145 35.31 45.86 -16.87
N LYS A 146 35.77 44.61 -16.95
CA LYS A 146 36.93 44.23 -17.76
C LYS A 146 36.69 44.48 -19.25
N ASN A 147 35.50 44.13 -19.75
CA ASN A 147 35.14 44.37 -21.15
C ASN A 147 35.09 45.86 -21.46
N ILE A 148 34.47 46.67 -20.60
CA ILE A 148 34.44 48.14 -20.74
C ILE A 148 35.87 48.71 -20.78
N ALA A 149 36.74 48.28 -19.87
CA ALA A 149 38.13 48.75 -19.85
C ALA A 149 38.88 48.39 -21.13
N ASN A 150 38.68 47.17 -21.64
CA ASN A 150 39.28 46.71 -22.89
C ASN A 150 38.75 47.49 -24.10
N GLU A 151 37.44 47.70 -24.19
CA GLU A 151 36.83 48.49 -25.28
C GLU A 151 37.26 49.96 -25.21
N PHE A 152 37.37 50.54 -24.02
CA PHE A 152 37.90 51.90 -23.85
C PHE A 152 39.35 52.01 -24.31
N LYS A 153 40.19 51.01 -23.99
CA LYS A 153 41.58 50.95 -24.46
C LYS A 153 41.64 50.85 -25.99
N LYS A 154 40.83 49.99 -26.60
CA LYS A 154 40.74 49.86 -28.06
C LYS A 154 40.29 51.17 -28.71
N ALA A 155 39.24 51.80 -28.18
CA ALA A 155 38.72 53.07 -28.69
C ALA A 155 39.78 54.17 -28.60
N LYS A 156 40.53 54.23 -27.50
CA LYS A 156 41.64 55.19 -27.34
C LYS A 156 42.77 54.95 -28.35
N SER A 157 43.16 53.69 -28.56
CA SER A 157 44.17 53.34 -29.57
C SER A 157 43.73 53.73 -30.98
N LYS A 158 42.47 53.43 -31.33
CA LYS A 158 41.89 53.82 -32.63
C LYS A 158 41.84 55.34 -32.81
N LEU A 159 41.44 56.08 -31.77
CA LEU A 159 41.43 57.54 -31.81
C LEU A 159 42.84 58.11 -32.00
N HIS A 160 43.84 57.54 -31.33
CA HIS A 160 45.24 57.95 -31.52
C HIS A 160 45.71 57.71 -32.96
N GLU A 161 45.36 56.56 -33.54
CA GLU A 161 45.69 56.23 -34.93
C GLU A 161 45.05 57.22 -35.91
N GLU A 162 43.76 57.53 -35.74
CA GLU A 162 43.04 58.53 -36.56
C GLU A 162 43.65 59.95 -36.42
N ILE A 163 44.05 60.35 -35.21
CA ILE A 163 44.72 61.64 -34.98
C ILE A 163 46.09 61.68 -35.68
N LEU A 164 46.87 60.60 -35.59
CA LEU A 164 48.18 60.51 -36.24
C LEU A 164 48.05 60.56 -37.77
N GLU A 165 47.08 59.85 -38.32
CA GLU A 165 46.78 59.88 -39.76
C GLU A 165 46.41 61.31 -40.20
N GLN A 166 45.50 61.98 -39.50
CA GLN A 166 45.13 63.37 -39.84
C GLN A 166 46.28 64.36 -39.64
N ALA A 167 47.13 64.16 -38.63
CA ALA A 167 48.30 65.00 -38.39
C ALA A 167 49.34 64.83 -39.50
N LEU A 168 49.58 63.60 -39.97
CA LEU A 168 50.47 63.31 -41.10
C LEU A 168 49.96 63.98 -42.38
N VAL A 169 48.66 63.84 -42.69
CA VAL A 169 48.04 64.50 -43.87
C VAL A 169 48.21 66.03 -43.80
N LYS A 170 48.00 66.65 -42.64
CA LYS A 170 48.23 68.09 -42.48
C LYS A 170 49.70 68.47 -42.57
N ALA A 171 50.60 67.67 -42.00
CA ALA A 171 52.04 67.92 -42.07
C ALA A 171 52.52 67.85 -43.52
N GLU A 172 52.07 66.86 -44.29
CA GLU A 172 52.34 66.73 -45.72
C GLU A 172 51.87 67.97 -46.50
N ASP A 173 50.63 68.43 -46.28
CA ASP A 173 50.08 69.63 -46.92
C ASP A 173 50.89 70.91 -46.57
N ILE A 174 51.35 71.03 -45.32
CA ILE A 174 52.20 72.16 -44.89
C ILE A 174 53.58 72.09 -45.54
N ILE A 175 54.22 70.92 -45.56
CA ILE A 175 55.54 70.71 -46.19
C ILE A 175 55.44 71.04 -47.68
N GLN A 176 54.42 70.53 -48.38
CA GLN A 176 54.21 70.80 -49.80
C GLN A 176 54.05 72.30 -50.09
N LYS A 177 53.39 73.05 -49.19
CA LYS A 177 53.19 74.51 -49.33
C LYS A 177 54.41 75.35 -48.95
N LYS A 178 55.31 74.86 -48.10
CA LYS A 178 56.43 75.65 -47.53
C LYS A 178 57.83 75.21 -47.95
N ILE A 179 57.98 74.10 -48.66
CA ILE A 179 59.29 73.60 -49.11
C ILE A 179 59.98 74.60 -50.04
N THR A 180 61.26 74.87 -49.80
CA THR A 180 62.08 75.77 -50.62
C THR A 180 63.20 74.99 -51.31
N SER A 181 63.79 75.55 -52.39
CA SER A 181 64.90 74.88 -53.11
C SER A 181 66.09 74.56 -52.20
N LYS A 182 66.35 75.39 -51.19
CA LYS A 182 67.45 75.19 -50.23
C LYS A 182 67.20 73.99 -49.30
N ASP A 183 65.94 73.65 -49.03
CA ASP A 183 65.57 72.48 -48.24
C ASP A 183 65.71 71.18 -49.07
N GLN A 184 65.44 71.25 -50.38
CA GLN A 184 65.64 70.13 -51.32
C GLN A 184 67.12 69.77 -51.45
N ASP A 185 68.00 70.76 -51.60
CA ASP A 185 69.45 70.54 -51.67
C ASP A 185 69.97 69.87 -50.38
N LYS A 186 69.51 70.34 -49.21
CA LYS A 186 69.83 69.73 -47.91
C LYS A 186 69.36 68.27 -47.78
N LEU A 187 68.16 67.95 -48.26
CA LEU A 187 67.62 66.59 -48.24
C LEU A 187 68.45 65.64 -49.10
N VAL A 188 68.97 66.12 -50.24
CA VAL A 188 69.89 65.36 -51.09
C VAL A 188 71.21 65.11 -50.38
N ASP A 189 71.78 66.13 -49.75
CA ASP A 189 73.03 66.01 -48.98
C ASP A 189 72.89 65.01 -47.82
N GLU A 190 71.80 65.09 -47.03
CA GLU A 190 71.53 64.14 -45.94
C GLU A 190 71.32 62.70 -46.44
N TYR A 191 70.63 62.51 -47.57
CA TYR A 191 70.44 61.18 -48.15
C TYR A 191 71.78 60.58 -48.62
N LEU A 192 72.62 61.38 -49.27
CA LEU A 192 73.95 60.96 -49.68
C LEU A 192 74.82 60.61 -48.48
N GLU A 193 74.79 61.40 -47.41
CA GLU A 193 75.53 61.13 -46.17
C GLU A 193 75.07 59.83 -45.48
N LYS A 194 73.76 59.55 -45.47
CA LYS A 194 73.17 58.38 -44.81
C LYS A 194 73.29 57.07 -45.58
N VAL A 195 73.52 57.13 -46.90
CA VAL A 195 73.73 55.97 -47.78
C VAL A 195 75.22 55.68 -47.99
N VAL A 196 76.08 56.68 -47.77
CA VAL A 196 77.55 56.54 -47.86
C VAL A 196 78.18 56.18 -46.50
N ALA A 197 77.44 56.28 -45.39
CA ALA A 197 77.78 55.72 -44.07
C ALA A 197 77.21 54.31 -43.89
#